data_AF-A0AAD9X0E8-F1
#
_entry.id   AF-A0AAD9X0E8-F1
#
_cell.length_a   1.000
_cell.length_b   1.000
_cell.length_c   1.000
_cell.angle_alpha   90.00
_cell.angle_beta   90.00
_cell.angle_gamma   90.00
#
_symmetry.space_group_name_H-M   'P 1'
#
loop_
_entity.id
_entity.type
_entity.pdbx_description
1 polymer ?
#
loop_
_entity_poly.entity_id
_entity_poly.type
_entity_poly.pdbx_seq_one_letter_code
_entity_poly.pdbx_strand_id
1 'polypeptide(L)'
;MLGRYGKNKILKDIFRKAVKVYRVNQFTRCMEQLENINSEATMYITDVGFERWARAYSPRKRYNLTSSNIAEAMNNAIKVCRELPITGVIDCIRGVLQRWFYDRRTSADVSIGVKDEKARYLMVYPITYYSFLVKDGDLDGTVDLTSKTCTCREFDMDGFPCEHALACSRLRRFSYIDYCSPYYSSSFLVAAYSGEIHPVGHPPEWLVPEDIASIVVLPPVGRRLSERPKKNRIPSIGEGVSQSRCTTCHRNGHNSHSCTYSRSSRPLTSTSGVGEGSGSHNI
;
A
#
# COMPACT_ATOMS: atom_id res chain seq x y z
N MET A 1 -10.21 1.23 -15.06
CA MET A 1 -11.28 1.38 -14.04
C MET A 1 -11.33 2.76 -13.38
N LEU A 2 -10.26 3.23 -12.72
CA LEU A 2 -10.31 4.47 -11.91
C LEU A 2 -10.48 5.79 -12.70
N GLY A 3 -10.22 5.79 -14.01
CA GLY A 3 -10.46 6.94 -14.90
C GLY A 3 -11.89 7.01 -15.43
N ARG A 4 -12.20 6.16 -16.41
CA ARG A 4 -13.47 6.17 -17.17
C ARG A 4 -14.73 5.87 -16.32
N TYR A 5 -14.64 4.94 -15.38
CA TYR A 5 -15.76 4.51 -14.51
C TYR A 5 -15.55 4.94 -13.03
N GLY A 6 -14.59 5.83 -12.80
CA GLY A 6 -14.09 6.19 -11.48
C GLY A 6 -15.00 7.08 -10.62
N LYS A 7 -16.23 7.37 -11.03
CA LYS A 7 -17.16 8.18 -10.22
C LYS A 7 -18.11 7.33 -9.36
N ASN A 8 -18.33 6.07 -9.73
CA ASN A 8 -19.23 5.18 -8.98
C ASN A 8 -18.47 4.53 -7.81
N LYS A 9 -18.79 4.93 -6.57
CA LYS A 9 -18.17 4.41 -5.34
C LYS A 9 -18.43 2.92 -5.16
N ILE A 10 -19.65 2.46 -5.42
CA ILE A 10 -20.07 1.06 -5.25
C ILE A 10 -19.26 0.17 -6.21
N LEU A 11 -19.16 0.57 -7.48
CA LEU A 11 -18.36 -0.14 -8.48
C LEU A 11 -16.90 -0.27 -8.04
N LYS A 12 -16.30 0.80 -7.51
CA LYS A 12 -14.92 0.78 -7.00
C LYS A 12 -14.75 -0.17 -5.83
N ASP A 13 -15.69 -0.20 -4.89
CA ASP A 13 -15.57 -0.99 -3.68
C ASP A 13 -15.73 -2.49 -3.99
N ILE A 14 -16.65 -2.86 -4.90
CA ILE A 14 -16.78 -4.24 -5.39
C ILE A 14 -15.54 -4.65 -6.19
N PHE A 15 -15.02 -3.78 -7.07
CA PHE A 15 -13.79 -4.06 -7.80
C PHE A 15 -12.60 -4.27 -6.85
N ARG A 16 -12.44 -3.42 -5.83
CA ARG A 16 -11.41 -3.58 -4.79
C ARG A 16 -11.58 -4.88 -4.01
N LYS A 17 -12.81 -5.31 -3.77
CA LYS A 17 -13.11 -6.61 -3.16
C LYS A 17 -12.66 -7.74 -4.08
N ALA A 18 -13.05 -7.71 -5.36
CA ALA A 18 -12.66 -8.69 -6.38
C ALA A 18 -11.13 -8.82 -6.52
N VAL A 19 -10.40 -7.71 -6.45
CA VAL A 19 -8.92 -7.70 -6.46
C VAL A 19 -8.32 -8.51 -5.30
N LYS A 20 -8.95 -8.46 -4.12
CA LYS A 20 -8.39 -8.96 -2.85
C LYS A 20 -8.81 -10.37 -2.45
N VAL A 21 -9.94 -10.87 -2.95
CA VAL A 21 -10.46 -12.20 -2.57
C VAL A 21 -9.47 -13.32 -2.95
N TYR A 22 -9.39 -14.32 -2.08
CA TYR A 22 -8.49 -15.46 -2.24
C TYR A 22 -9.15 -16.59 -3.03
N ARG A 23 -10.45 -16.84 -2.81
CA ARG A 23 -11.19 -17.93 -3.45
C ARG A 23 -11.81 -17.50 -4.78
N VAL A 24 -11.82 -18.43 -5.73
CA VAL A 24 -12.42 -18.24 -7.07
C VAL A 24 -13.92 -18.01 -6.98
N ASN A 25 -14.64 -18.75 -6.13
CA ASN A 25 -16.10 -18.59 -5.97
C ASN A 25 -16.48 -17.17 -5.48
N GLN A 26 -15.73 -16.61 -4.52
CA GLN A 26 -15.92 -15.25 -4.05
C GLN A 26 -15.60 -14.22 -5.14
N PHE A 27 -14.60 -14.49 -5.98
CA PHE A 27 -14.28 -13.66 -7.13
C PHE A 27 -15.42 -13.64 -8.15
N THR A 28 -15.94 -14.81 -8.52
CA THR A 28 -17.07 -14.93 -9.47
C THR A 28 -18.28 -14.14 -8.97
N ARG A 29 -18.65 -14.27 -7.69
CA ARG A 29 -19.72 -13.46 -7.08
C ARG A 29 -19.47 -11.95 -7.19
N CYS A 30 -18.22 -11.51 -7.04
CA CYS A 30 -17.89 -10.09 -7.22
C CYS A 30 -18.00 -9.67 -8.69
N MET A 31 -17.62 -10.52 -9.64
CA MET A 31 -17.74 -10.25 -11.08
C MET A 31 -19.20 -10.16 -11.52
N GLU A 32 -20.07 -11.05 -11.05
CA GLU A 32 -21.52 -10.98 -11.28
C GLU A 32 -22.11 -9.66 -10.76
N GLN A 33 -21.69 -9.22 -9.57
CA GLN A 33 -22.09 -7.93 -9.02
C GLN A 33 -21.59 -6.74 -9.86
N LEU A 34 -20.36 -6.82 -10.39
CA LEU A 34 -19.83 -5.78 -11.28
C LEU A 34 -20.61 -5.71 -12.59
N GLU A 35 -20.94 -6.86 -13.17
CA GLU A 35 -21.68 -6.96 -14.44
C GLU A 35 -23.08 -6.34 -14.31
N ASN A 36 -23.77 -6.63 -13.21
CA ASN A 36 -25.09 -6.07 -12.90
C ASN A 36 -25.08 -4.55 -12.72
N ILE A 37 -23.95 -3.96 -12.30
CA ILE A 37 -23.84 -2.51 -12.11
C ILE A 37 -23.36 -1.82 -13.39
N ASN A 38 -22.37 -2.41 -14.06
CA ASN A 38 -21.78 -1.86 -15.27
C ASN A 38 -21.12 -2.96 -16.11
N SER A 39 -21.86 -3.48 -17.08
CA SER A 39 -21.39 -4.52 -18.00
C SER A 39 -20.18 -4.06 -18.83
N GLU A 40 -20.16 -2.82 -19.34
CA GLU A 40 -19.04 -2.29 -20.13
C GLU A 40 -17.72 -2.25 -19.34
N ALA A 41 -17.78 -1.80 -18.08
CA ALA A 41 -16.63 -1.80 -17.18
C ALA A 41 -16.16 -3.22 -16.84
N THR A 42 -17.09 -4.16 -16.76
CA THR A 42 -16.81 -5.58 -16.49
C THR A 42 -16.13 -6.24 -17.68
N MET A 43 -16.62 -6.02 -18.90
CA MET A 43 -15.97 -6.46 -20.13
C MET A 43 -14.53 -5.94 -20.21
N TYR A 44 -14.34 -4.64 -19.96
CA TYR A 44 -13.01 -4.03 -19.97
C TYR A 44 -12.03 -4.73 -19.01
N ILE A 45 -12.43 -5.04 -17.77
CA ILE A 45 -11.51 -5.68 -16.80
C ILE A 45 -11.31 -7.18 -17.08
N THR A 46 -12.27 -7.82 -17.76
CA THR A 46 -12.12 -9.19 -18.25
C THR A 46 -11.08 -9.23 -19.37
N ASP A 47 -11.13 -8.30 -20.33
CA ASP A 47 -10.16 -8.21 -21.45
C ASP A 47 -8.73 -7.94 -20.97
N VAL A 48 -8.55 -7.27 -19.82
CA VAL A 48 -7.22 -7.06 -19.23
C VAL A 48 -6.55 -8.38 -18.83
N GLY A 49 -7.33 -9.42 -18.50
CA GLY A 49 -6.86 -10.69 -17.95
C GLY A 49 -6.81 -10.70 -16.42
N PHE A 50 -7.54 -11.63 -15.80
CA PHE A 50 -7.67 -11.73 -14.34
C PHE A 50 -6.34 -12.03 -13.65
N GLU A 51 -5.45 -12.79 -14.31
CA GLU A 51 -4.13 -13.13 -13.81
C GLU A 51 -3.30 -11.90 -13.49
N ARG A 52 -3.57 -10.74 -14.11
CA ARG A 52 -2.83 -9.48 -13.95
C ARG A 52 -3.24 -8.65 -12.75
N TRP A 53 -4.48 -8.79 -12.29
CA TRP A 53 -5.01 -7.90 -11.25
C TRP A 53 -5.75 -8.63 -10.12
N ALA A 54 -6.37 -9.78 -10.38
CA ALA A 54 -7.10 -10.54 -9.38
C ALA A 54 -6.15 -11.45 -8.59
N ARG A 55 -6.24 -11.42 -7.26
CA ARG A 55 -5.46 -12.31 -6.40
C ARG A 55 -5.81 -13.79 -6.61
N ALA A 56 -7.10 -14.12 -6.69
CA ALA A 56 -7.59 -15.49 -6.88
C ALA A 56 -7.00 -16.20 -8.12
N TYR A 57 -6.64 -15.45 -9.17
CA TYR A 57 -6.10 -15.97 -10.43
C TYR A 57 -4.62 -15.67 -10.64
N SER A 58 -3.96 -15.02 -9.69
CA SER A 58 -2.56 -14.66 -9.89
C SER A 58 -1.66 -15.89 -9.83
N PRO A 59 -0.76 -16.09 -10.81
CA PRO A 59 0.26 -17.13 -10.74
C PRO A 59 1.36 -16.81 -9.73
N ARG A 60 1.40 -15.58 -9.19
CA ARG A 60 2.44 -15.10 -8.26
C ARG A 60 1.81 -14.68 -6.93
N LYS A 61 2.55 -14.84 -5.85
CA LYS A 61 2.17 -14.35 -4.51
C LYS A 61 2.23 -12.82 -4.50
N ARG A 62 1.07 -12.16 -4.41
CA ARG A 62 0.92 -10.69 -4.37
C ARG A 62 0.79 -10.21 -2.93
N TYR A 63 1.92 -9.94 -2.29
CA TYR A 63 2.04 -9.47 -0.90
C TYR A 63 1.56 -8.02 -0.69
N ASN A 64 0.27 -7.73 -0.95
CA ASN A 64 -0.34 -6.39 -0.84
C ASN A 64 0.36 -5.27 -1.63
N LEU A 65 1.28 -5.61 -2.54
CA LEU A 65 2.02 -4.70 -3.43
C LEU A 65 1.15 -4.08 -4.54
N THR A 66 -0.17 -4.23 -4.48
CA THR A 66 -1.13 -3.67 -5.45
C THR A 66 -1.40 -2.18 -5.25
N SER A 67 -0.55 -1.46 -4.51
CA SER A 67 -0.75 -0.05 -4.18
C SER A 67 0.40 0.82 -4.69
N SER A 68 0.09 2.04 -5.11
CA SER A 68 1.07 3.08 -5.46
C SER A 68 1.89 3.56 -4.26
N ASN A 69 1.67 3.01 -3.05
CA ASN A 69 2.27 3.44 -1.80
C ASN A 69 3.80 3.48 -1.86
N ILE A 70 4.46 2.52 -2.52
CA ILE A 70 5.93 2.50 -2.65
C ILE A 70 6.38 3.70 -3.49
N ALA A 71 5.74 3.92 -4.63
CA ALA A 71 6.05 5.05 -5.51
C ALA A 71 5.74 6.39 -4.83
N GLU A 72 4.65 6.48 -4.08
CA GLU A 72 4.27 7.69 -3.33
C GLU A 72 5.25 7.98 -2.19
N ALA A 73 5.64 6.96 -1.41
CA ALA A 73 6.62 7.09 -0.35
C ALA A 73 7.98 7.55 -0.89
N MET A 74 8.44 6.94 -1.99
CA MET A 74 9.68 7.35 -2.64
C MET A 74 9.58 8.78 -3.16
N ASN A 75 8.49 9.14 -3.84
CA ASN A 75 8.26 10.48 -4.36
C ASN A 75 8.23 11.55 -3.25
N ASN A 76 7.67 11.22 -2.10
CA ASN A 76 7.65 12.10 -0.93
C ASN A 76 9.05 12.25 -0.32
N ALA A 77 9.80 11.15 -0.19
CA ALA A 77 11.16 11.16 0.35
C ALA A 77 12.12 12.03 -0.46
N ILE A 78 11.99 12.01 -1.79
CA ILE A 78 12.86 12.79 -2.70
C ILE A 78 12.29 14.16 -3.08
N LYS A 79 11.15 14.55 -2.51
CA LYS A 79 10.43 15.77 -2.91
C LYS A 79 11.30 17.03 -2.81
N VAL A 80 12.09 17.12 -1.74
CA VAL A 80 13.01 18.25 -1.47
C VAL A 80 14.19 18.30 -2.44
N CYS A 81 14.52 17.18 -3.07
CA CYS A 81 15.68 17.06 -3.95
C CYS A 81 15.37 17.41 -5.41
N ARG A 82 14.09 17.57 -5.78
CA ARG A 82 13.67 17.81 -7.17
C ARG A 82 14.16 19.12 -7.79
N GLU A 83 14.61 20.06 -6.96
CA GLU A 83 15.15 21.35 -7.40
C GLU A 83 16.68 21.35 -7.48
N LEU A 84 17.33 20.23 -7.12
CA LEU A 84 18.77 20.06 -7.25
C LEU A 84 19.17 19.77 -8.70
N PRO A 85 20.43 20.07 -9.08
CA PRO A 85 21.02 19.51 -10.30
C PRO A 85 20.90 17.98 -10.32
N ILE A 86 20.96 17.36 -11.50
CA ILE A 86 20.80 15.90 -11.67
C ILE A 86 21.73 15.12 -10.75
N THR A 87 22.99 15.56 -10.62
CA THR A 87 23.98 14.97 -9.71
C THR A 87 23.53 15.04 -8.25
N GLY A 88 22.95 16.17 -7.81
CA GLY A 88 22.39 16.33 -6.47
C GLY A 88 21.12 15.50 -6.23
N VAL A 89 20.30 15.29 -7.26
CA VAL A 89 19.14 14.37 -7.18
C VAL A 89 19.62 12.93 -6.97
N ILE A 90 20.60 12.49 -7.75
CA ILE A 90 21.19 11.15 -7.64
C ILE A 90 21.80 10.95 -6.26
N ASP A 91 22.59 11.91 -5.77
CA ASP A 91 23.21 11.82 -4.45
C ASP A 91 22.17 11.81 -3.32
N CYS A 92 21.10 12.58 -3.45
CA CYS A 92 19.98 12.53 -2.52
C CYS A 92 19.30 11.15 -2.51
N ILE A 93 19.00 10.57 -3.69
CA ILE A 93 18.41 9.22 -3.78
C ILE A 93 19.32 8.20 -3.10
N ARG A 94 20.62 8.24 -3.42
CA ARG A 94 21.64 7.39 -2.81
C ARG A 94 21.63 7.52 -1.28
N GLY A 95 21.63 8.74 -0.75
CA GLY A 95 21.60 8.99 0.69
C GLY A 95 20.33 8.50 1.39
N VAL A 96 19.16 8.65 0.74
CA VAL A 96 17.89 8.09 1.22
C VAL A 96 17.95 6.56 1.28
N LEU A 97 18.42 5.93 0.21
CA LEU A 97 18.53 4.47 0.15
C LEU A 97 19.55 3.94 1.16
N GLN A 98 20.72 4.56 1.28
CA GLN A 98 21.75 4.20 2.26
C GLN A 98 21.16 4.19 3.67
N ARG A 99 20.47 5.28 4.06
CA ARG A 99 19.83 5.38 5.38
C ARG A 99 18.77 4.30 5.56
N TRP A 100 17.88 4.12 4.59
CA TRP A 100 16.81 3.12 4.69
C TRP A 100 17.32 1.69 4.79
N PHE A 101 18.36 1.34 4.02
CA PHE A 101 18.97 0.02 4.10
C PHE A 101 19.64 -0.18 5.46
N TYR A 102 20.37 0.84 5.95
CA TYR A 102 20.97 0.81 7.27
C TYR A 102 19.92 0.66 8.39
N ASP A 103 18.93 1.54 8.45
CA ASP A 103 17.91 1.53 9.50
C ASP A 103 17.12 0.21 9.51
N ARG A 104 16.78 -0.32 8.32
CA ARG A 104 16.02 -1.58 8.22
C ARG A 104 16.81 -2.81 8.62
N ARG A 105 18.13 -2.85 8.40
CA ARG A 105 18.96 -3.98 8.86
C ARG A 105 19.26 -3.90 10.35
N THR A 106 19.44 -2.71 10.92
CA THR A 106 19.78 -2.55 12.35
C THR A 106 18.58 -2.63 13.27
N SER A 107 17.42 -2.18 12.80
CA SER A 107 16.16 -2.17 13.56
C SER A 107 15.20 -3.25 13.06
N ALA A 108 15.74 -4.36 12.53
CA ALA A 108 14.95 -5.44 11.96
C ALA A 108 14.16 -6.18 13.06
N ASP A 109 12.92 -5.76 13.23
CA ASP A 109 11.94 -6.44 14.07
C ASP A 109 10.71 -6.79 13.24
N VAL A 110 10.43 -8.08 13.10
CA VAL A 110 9.25 -8.56 12.39
C VAL A 110 8.24 -9.06 13.41
N SER A 111 7.25 -8.21 13.68
CA SER A 111 6.03 -8.61 14.38
C SER A 111 4.97 -9.01 13.35
N ILE A 112 4.66 -10.31 13.30
CA ILE A 112 3.55 -10.80 12.47
C ILE A 112 2.26 -10.56 13.25
N GLY A 113 1.59 -9.45 12.98
CA GLY A 113 0.23 -9.22 13.46
C GLY A 113 -0.76 -10.15 12.77
N VAL A 114 -0.97 -11.35 13.31
CA VAL A 114 -1.96 -12.29 12.75
C VAL A 114 -3.35 -11.93 13.26
N LYS A 115 -4.33 -11.97 12.35
CA LYS A 115 -5.74 -11.78 12.70
C LYS A 115 -6.25 -13.03 13.42
N ASP A 116 -6.32 -12.96 14.74
CA ASP A 116 -6.78 -14.09 15.59
C ASP A 116 -8.24 -13.94 16.04
N GLU A 117 -8.90 -12.81 15.78
CA GLU A 117 -10.22 -12.51 16.35
C GLU A 117 -11.27 -13.57 16.03
N LYS A 118 -11.42 -13.98 14.76
CA LYS A 118 -12.39 -15.01 14.37
C LYS A 118 -11.92 -16.42 14.65
N ALA A 119 -10.61 -16.67 14.53
CA ALA A 119 -10.01 -17.98 14.77
C ALA A 119 -10.41 -18.55 16.14
N ARG A 120 -10.75 -17.66 17.10
CA ARG A 120 -11.21 -18.02 18.43
C ARG A 120 -12.51 -18.80 18.48
N TYR A 121 -13.39 -18.57 17.52
CA TYR A 121 -14.78 -19.03 17.52
C TYR A 121 -15.07 -20.07 16.43
N LEU A 122 -14.08 -20.40 15.58
CA LEU A 122 -14.23 -21.42 14.55
C LEU A 122 -14.30 -22.82 15.16
N MET A 123 -15.20 -23.66 14.64
CA MET A 123 -15.27 -25.07 15.02
C MET A 123 -14.28 -25.87 14.20
N VAL A 124 -13.42 -26.64 14.87
CA VAL A 124 -12.35 -27.42 14.24
C VAL A 124 -12.60 -28.91 14.49
N TYR A 125 -12.62 -29.69 13.42
CA TYR A 125 -12.79 -31.14 13.41
C TYR A 125 -11.50 -31.80 12.89
N PRO A 126 -10.73 -32.49 13.74
CA PRO A 126 -9.54 -33.21 13.30
C PRO A 126 -9.89 -34.29 12.27
N ILE A 127 -9.14 -34.32 11.16
CA ILE A 127 -9.17 -35.42 10.19
C ILE A 127 -7.97 -36.33 10.46
N THR A 128 -6.80 -35.73 10.69
CA THR A 128 -5.56 -36.41 11.10
C THR A 128 -4.91 -35.65 12.26
N TYR A 129 -3.65 -35.97 12.59
CA TYR A 129 -2.90 -35.20 13.58
C TYR A 129 -2.61 -33.76 13.10
N TYR A 130 -2.33 -33.57 11.81
CA TYR A 130 -1.96 -32.29 11.20
C TYR A 130 -2.98 -31.73 10.20
N SER A 131 -4.05 -32.47 9.87
CA SER A 131 -5.08 -32.05 8.92
C SER A 131 -6.45 -31.93 9.60
N PHE A 132 -7.23 -30.91 9.23
CA PHE A 132 -8.47 -30.53 9.92
C PHE A 132 -9.52 -30.02 8.94
N LEU A 133 -10.79 -30.24 9.28
CA LEU A 133 -11.93 -29.52 8.72
C LEU A 133 -12.32 -28.39 9.67
N VAL A 134 -12.41 -27.16 9.17
CA VAL A 134 -12.81 -25.99 9.94
C VAL A 134 -14.11 -25.44 9.39
N LYS A 135 -15.09 -25.21 10.26
CA LYS A 135 -16.37 -24.61 9.91
C LYS A 135 -16.32 -23.09 10.05
N ASP A 136 -16.63 -22.38 8.96
CA ASP A 136 -16.60 -20.91 8.85
C ASP A 136 -17.79 -20.41 8.01
N GLY A 137 -19.00 -20.90 8.32
CA GLY A 137 -20.22 -20.58 7.57
C GLY A 137 -20.11 -21.00 6.10
N ASP A 138 -20.20 -20.04 5.17
CA ASP A 138 -20.04 -20.27 3.72
C ASP A 138 -18.57 -20.52 3.30
N LEU A 139 -17.63 -20.40 4.23
CA LEU A 139 -16.20 -20.43 3.97
C LEU A 139 -15.50 -21.59 4.68
N ASP A 140 -16.21 -22.67 4.94
CA ASP A 140 -15.63 -23.94 5.36
C ASP A 140 -14.31 -24.23 4.63
N GLY A 141 -13.35 -24.70 5.39
CA GLY A 141 -11.98 -24.88 4.93
C GLY A 141 -11.36 -26.15 5.45
N THR A 142 -10.62 -26.86 4.60
CA THR A 142 -9.70 -27.90 5.06
C THR A 142 -8.31 -27.29 5.20
N VAL A 143 -7.65 -27.61 6.30
CA VAL A 143 -6.32 -27.12 6.66
C VAL A 143 -5.38 -28.32 6.73
N ASP A 144 -4.19 -28.17 6.19
CA ASP A 144 -3.07 -29.07 6.43
C ASP A 144 -1.86 -28.27 6.95
N LEU A 145 -1.51 -28.50 8.22
CA LEU A 145 -0.42 -27.81 8.89
C LEU A 145 0.96 -28.31 8.43
N THR A 146 1.06 -29.53 7.90
CA THR A 146 2.33 -30.08 7.40
C THR A 146 2.72 -29.42 6.09
N SER A 147 1.78 -29.37 5.13
CA SER A 147 2.00 -28.71 3.85
C SER A 147 1.85 -27.20 3.92
N LYS A 148 1.42 -26.66 5.08
CA LYS A 148 1.14 -25.24 5.30
C LYS A 148 0.10 -24.71 4.32
N THR A 149 -1.00 -25.46 4.13
CA THR A 149 -2.05 -25.14 3.17
C THR A 149 -3.43 -25.04 3.78
N CYS A 150 -4.30 -24.27 3.12
CA CYS A 150 -5.72 -24.19 3.47
C CYS A 150 -6.57 -23.90 2.23
N THR A 151 -7.74 -24.53 2.09
CA THR A 151 -8.65 -24.25 0.97
C THR A 151 -9.21 -22.83 0.95
N CYS A 152 -9.04 -22.04 2.01
CA CYS A 152 -9.27 -20.59 1.95
C CYS A 152 -8.25 -19.83 1.09
N ARG A 153 -7.13 -20.47 0.74
CA ARG A 153 -5.98 -19.98 -0.03
C ARG A 153 -5.18 -18.85 0.59
N GLU A 154 -5.61 -18.30 1.72
CA GLU A 154 -4.85 -17.28 2.45
C GLU A 154 -3.54 -17.85 2.99
N PHE A 155 -3.58 -19.04 3.60
CA PHE A 155 -2.37 -19.70 4.11
C PHE A 155 -1.36 -19.99 2.98
N ASP A 156 -1.84 -20.52 1.85
CA ASP A 156 -0.99 -20.86 0.69
C ASP A 156 -0.32 -19.61 0.10
N MET A 157 -1.11 -18.54 -0.11
CA MET A 157 -0.70 -17.36 -0.86
C MET A 157 0.10 -16.39 -0.02
N ASP A 158 -0.32 -16.14 1.21
CA ASP A 158 0.37 -15.20 2.09
C ASP A 158 1.55 -15.88 2.78
N GLY A 159 1.51 -17.20 3.00
CA GLY A 159 2.62 -17.93 3.62
C GLY A 159 2.73 -17.67 5.12
N PHE A 160 1.65 -17.23 5.77
CA PHE A 160 1.48 -17.27 7.22
C PHE A 160 0.09 -17.82 7.54
N PRO A 161 -0.14 -18.36 8.75
CA PRO A 161 -1.42 -18.98 9.10
C PRO A 161 -2.62 -18.05 8.91
N CYS A 162 -3.61 -18.51 8.14
CA CYS A 162 -4.92 -17.88 8.09
C CYS A 162 -5.73 -18.16 9.36
N GLU A 163 -6.91 -17.55 9.51
CA GLU A 163 -7.79 -17.76 10.67
C GLU A 163 -8.13 -19.26 10.91
N HIS A 164 -8.31 -20.04 9.84
CA HIS A 164 -8.51 -21.50 9.94
C HIS A 164 -7.28 -22.22 10.51
N ALA A 165 -6.09 -21.88 10.01
CA ALA A 165 -4.84 -22.50 10.44
C ALA A 165 -4.46 -22.09 11.87
N LEU A 166 -4.77 -20.86 12.27
CA LEU A 166 -4.67 -20.41 13.66
C LEU A 166 -5.60 -21.20 14.58
N ALA A 167 -6.85 -21.41 14.19
CA ALA A 167 -7.79 -22.21 14.97
C ALA A 167 -7.29 -23.65 15.18
N CYS A 168 -6.72 -24.26 14.13
CA CYS A 168 -6.11 -25.60 14.19
C CYS A 168 -4.86 -25.63 15.07
N SER A 169 -3.96 -24.65 14.91
CA SER A 169 -2.73 -24.52 15.71
C SER A 169 -3.07 -24.40 17.20
N ARG A 170 -4.09 -23.60 17.52
CA ARG A 170 -4.58 -23.43 18.89
C ARG A 170 -5.16 -24.71 19.48
N LEU A 171 -5.93 -25.49 18.70
CA LEU A 171 -6.44 -26.79 19.13
C LEU A 171 -5.30 -27.76 19.51
N ARG A 172 -4.20 -27.75 18.74
CA ARG A 172 -3.02 -28.59 18.98
C ARG A 172 -1.98 -27.97 19.91
N ARG A 173 -2.18 -26.74 20.38
CA ARG A 173 -1.20 -25.94 21.14
C ARG A 173 0.14 -25.78 20.43
N PHE A 174 0.11 -25.71 19.10
CA PHE A 174 1.30 -25.41 18.31
C PHE A 174 1.53 -23.90 18.24
N SER A 175 2.80 -23.51 18.18
CA SER A 175 3.17 -22.14 17.89
C SER A 175 2.85 -21.84 16.43
N TYR A 176 2.01 -20.83 16.19
CA TYR A 176 1.68 -20.43 14.82
C TYR A 176 2.91 -19.87 14.08
N ILE A 177 3.93 -19.39 14.80
CA ILE A 177 5.17 -18.87 14.24
C ILE A 177 5.91 -19.94 13.43
N ASP A 178 5.84 -21.21 13.85
CA ASP A 178 6.50 -22.34 13.17
C ASP A 178 5.92 -22.58 11.77
N TYR A 179 4.67 -22.15 11.57
CA TYR A 179 3.95 -22.26 10.31
C TYR A 179 4.09 -21.04 9.42
N CYS A 180 4.72 -19.96 9.89
CA CYS A 180 5.04 -18.80 9.07
C CYS A 180 6.16 -19.14 8.06
N SER A 181 6.13 -18.45 6.93
CA SER A 181 7.19 -18.48 5.93
C SER A 181 8.44 -17.78 6.49
N PRO A 182 9.65 -18.28 6.19
CA PRO A 182 10.90 -17.63 6.58
C PRO A 182 11.00 -16.17 6.13
N TYR A 183 10.30 -15.77 5.05
CA TYR A 183 10.22 -14.39 4.58
C TYR A 183 9.65 -13.39 5.61
N TYR A 184 8.97 -13.89 6.65
CA TYR A 184 8.46 -13.08 7.76
C TYR A 184 9.33 -13.17 9.02
N SER A 185 10.61 -13.53 8.87
CA SER A 185 11.57 -13.51 9.97
C SER A 185 12.48 -12.28 9.88
N SER A 186 12.94 -11.82 11.04
CA SER A 186 13.93 -10.73 11.11
C SER A 186 15.21 -11.07 10.36
N SER A 187 15.66 -12.34 10.38
CA SER A 187 16.86 -12.75 9.65
C SER A 187 16.73 -12.58 8.13
N PHE A 188 15.59 -12.95 7.56
CA PHE A 188 15.32 -12.71 6.14
C PHE A 188 15.14 -11.22 5.82
N LEU A 189 14.55 -10.44 6.74
CA LEU A 189 14.47 -9.00 6.58
C LEU A 189 15.87 -8.36 6.54
N VAL A 190 16.74 -8.72 7.48
CA VAL A 190 18.15 -8.28 7.49
C VAL A 190 18.85 -8.66 6.20
N ALA A 191 18.69 -9.91 5.75
CA ALA A 191 19.29 -10.40 4.51
C ALA A 191 18.81 -9.58 3.28
N ALA A 192 17.52 -9.23 3.22
CA ALA A 192 16.97 -8.42 2.14
C ALA A 192 17.54 -6.99 2.08
N TYR A 193 18.00 -6.45 3.20
CA TYR A 193 18.63 -5.12 3.31
C TYR A 193 20.14 -5.18 3.59
N SER A 194 20.78 -6.32 3.29
CA SER A 194 22.21 -6.53 3.53
C SER A 194 23.11 -5.70 2.60
N GLY A 195 22.59 -5.28 1.44
CA GLY A 195 23.33 -4.49 0.45
C GLY A 195 23.86 -3.17 1.02
N GLU A 196 25.14 -2.92 0.78
CA GLU A 196 25.81 -1.68 1.19
C GLU A 196 25.73 -0.63 0.08
N ILE A 197 25.43 0.61 0.47
CA ILE A 197 25.37 1.74 -0.45
C ILE A 197 26.39 2.76 0.04
N HIS A 198 27.49 2.85 -0.70
CA HIS A 198 28.58 3.77 -0.36
C HIS A 198 28.35 5.15 -0.99
N PRO A 199 28.83 6.23 -0.36
CA PRO A 199 28.89 7.52 -1.01
C PRO A 199 29.82 7.47 -2.23
N VAL A 200 29.53 8.31 -3.20
CA VAL A 200 30.48 8.59 -4.28
C VAL A 200 31.52 9.55 -3.72
N GLY A 201 32.81 9.31 -3.99
CA GLY A 201 33.91 10.17 -3.55
C GLY A 201 33.83 11.58 -4.14
N HIS A 202 34.82 12.43 -3.87
CA HIS A 202 34.81 13.78 -4.43
C HIS A 202 35.11 13.77 -5.95
N PRO A 203 34.48 14.62 -6.77
CA PRO A 203 34.70 14.64 -8.22
C PRO A 203 36.17 14.65 -8.68
N PRO A 204 37.10 15.35 -8.00
CA PRO A 204 38.52 15.32 -8.37
C PRO A 204 39.19 13.95 -8.20
N GLU A 205 38.61 13.05 -7.40
CA GLU A 205 39.15 11.72 -7.11
C GLU A 205 38.58 10.65 -8.05
N TRP A 206 37.66 11.01 -8.95
CA TRP A 206 36.98 10.06 -9.82
C TRP A 206 37.92 9.61 -10.95
N LEU A 207 38.12 8.29 -11.04
CA LEU A 207 38.70 7.66 -12.21
C LEU A 207 37.58 7.49 -13.26
N VAL A 208 37.44 8.48 -14.13
CA VAL A 208 36.43 8.47 -15.22
C VAL A 208 37.05 7.80 -16.46
N PRO A 209 36.50 6.66 -16.93
CA PRO A 209 36.93 6.05 -18.19
C PRO A 209 36.83 7.00 -19.38
N GLU A 210 37.77 6.90 -20.33
CA GLU A 210 37.87 7.81 -21.47
C GLU A 210 36.62 7.78 -22.37
N ASP A 211 35.98 6.62 -22.50
CA ASP A 211 34.73 6.44 -23.23
C ASP A 211 33.55 7.20 -22.59
N ILE A 212 33.59 7.46 -21.27
CA ILE A 212 32.62 8.31 -20.58
C ILE A 212 33.03 9.78 -20.67
N ALA A 213 34.32 10.09 -20.46
CA ALA A 213 34.84 11.45 -20.51
C ALA A 213 34.65 12.10 -21.90
N SER A 214 34.68 11.30 -22.96
CA SER A 214 34.47 11.75 -24.35
C SER A 214 33.00 11.97 -24.73
N ILE A 215 32.03 11.65 -23.84
CA ILE A 215 30.61 11.87 -24.11
C ILE A 215 30.29 13.37 -24.07
N VAL A 216 29.92 13.92 -25.23
CA VAL A 216 29.42 15.30 -25.32
C VAL A 216 27.92 15.34 -25.02
N VAL A 217 27.55 15.87 -23.85
CA VAL A 217 26.15 16.08 -23.46
C VAL A 217 25.66 17.42 -24.00
N LEU A 218 24.89 17.39 -25.09
CA LEU A 218 24.26 18.58 -25.66
C LEU A 218 23.00 19.00 -24.87
N PRO A 219 22.66 20.30 -24.82
CA PRO A 219 21.42 20.74 -24.19
C PRO A 219 20.19 20.14 -24.92
N PRO A 220 19.06 19.92 -24.20
CA PRO A 220 17.85 19.42 -24.83
C PRO A 220 17.39 20.33 -25.98
N VAL A 221 17.10 19.73 -27.13
CA VAL A 221 16.62 20.47 -28.31
C VAL A 221 15.14 20.82 -28.09
N GLY A 222 14.85 22.07 -27.74
CA GLY A 222 13.48 22.59 -27.60
C GLY A 222 13.39 23.89 -26.80
N ARG A 223 12.41 24.75 -27.09
CA ARG A 223 12.11 25.92 -26.23
C ARG A 223 11.52 25.43 -24.91
N ARG A 224 12.10 25.84 -23.78
CA ARG A 224 11.35 25.87 -22.52
C ARG A 224 10.17 26.81 -22.69
N LEU A 225 8.95 26.32 -22.50
CA LEU A 225 7.78 27.19 -22.34
C LEU A 225 8.08 28.18 -21.20
N SER A 226 7.78 29.46 -21.40
CA SER A 226 8.08 30.53 -20.44
C SER A 226 7.27 30.45 -19.13
N GLU A 227 6.52 29.38 -18.94
CA GLU A 227 5.74 29.16 -17.73
C GLU A 227 6.59 28.58 -16.61
N ARG A 228 6.31 29.05 -15.39
CA ARG A 228 6.87 28.47 -14.17
C ARG A 228 6.54 26.98 -14.11
N PRO A 229 7.54 26.08 -14.02
CA PRO A 229 7.27 24.65 -13.87
C PRO A 229 6.36 24.39 -12.67
N LYS A 230 5.25 23.69 -12.90
CA LYS A 230 4.32 23.33 -11.83
C LYS A 230 5.05 22.39 -10.86
N LYS A 231 5.17 22.80 -9.60
CA LYS A 231 5.78 21.97 -8.53
C LYS A 231 4.90 20.79 -8.12
N ASN A 232 3.60 20.91 -8.34
CA ASN A 232 2.62 19.87 -8.01
C ASN A 232 2.42 18.94 -9.20
N ARG A 233 2.24 17.65 -8.89
CA ARG A 233 1.92 16.62 -9.89
C ARG A 233 0.66 17.01 -10.66
N ILE A 234 0.69 16.84 -11.98
CA ILE A 234 -0.51 16.93 -12.81
C ILE A 234 -1.33 15.66 -12.55
N PRO A 235 -2.57 15.77 -12.04
CA PRO A 235 -3.39 14.60 -11.79
C PRO A 235 -3.77 13.90 -13.11
N SER A 236 -3.75 12.57 -13.11
CA SER A 236 -4.23 11.76 -14.23
C SER A 236 -5.76 11.85 -14.38
N ILE A 237 -6.28 11.52 -15.57
CA ILE A 237 -7.74 11.46 -15.82
C ILE A 237 -8.39 10.48 -14.82
N GLY A 238 -9.20 11.01 -13.89
CA GLY A 238 -9.89 10.26 -12.84
C GLY A 238 -9.41 10.50 -11.41
N GLU A 239 -8.30 11.21 -11.23
CA GLU A 239 -7.85 11.66 -9.91
C GLU A 239 -8.69 12.87 -9.49
N GLY A 240 -9.41 12.74 -8.36
CA GLY A 240 -10.17 13.84 -7.81
C GLY A 240 -9.22 14.95 -7.36
N VAL A 241 -9.36 16.15 -7.94
CA VAL A 241 -8.70 17.34 -7.38
C VAL A 241 -9.35 17.59 -6.02
N SER A 242 -8.55 17.59 -4.95
CA SER A 242 -9.05 17.96 -3.62
C SER A 242 -9.71 19.33 -3.72
N GLN A 243 -11.03 19.35 -3.60
CA GLN A 243 -11.76 20.61 -3.54
C GLN A 243 -11.33 21.32 -2.26
N SER A 244 -10.84 22.55 -2.38
CA SER A 244 -10.51 23.36 -1.20
C SER A 244 -11.77 23.49 -0.35
N ARG A 245 -11.66 23.12 0.94
CA ARG A 245 -12.70 23.36 1.93
C ARG A 245 -12.46 24.73 2.54
N CYS A 246 -13.40 25.64 2.36
CA CYS A 246 -13.29 27.00 2.89
C CYS A 246 -13.27 26.97 4.42
N THR A 247 -12.29 27.60 5.07
CA THR A 247 -12.23 27.67 6.54
C THR A 247 -13.28 28.61 7.13
N THR A 248 -13.86 29.52 6.33
CA THR A 248 -14.88 30.48 6.77
C THR A 248 -16.30 29.89 6.75
N CYS A 249 -16.69 29.21 5.68
CA CYS A 249 -18.06 28.68 5.52
C CYS A 249 -18.13 27.15 5.51
N HIS A 250 -16.98 26.46 5.60
CA HIS A 250 -16.82 25.01 5.59
C HIS A 250 -17.36 24.27 4.36
N ARG A 251 -17.72 24.99 3.29
CA ARG A 251 -18.15 24.41 2.00
C ARG A 251 -16.95 24.15 1.08
N ASN A 252 -17.10 23.16 0.22
CA ASN A 252 -16.08 22.76 -0.76
C ASN A 252 -16.18 23.63 -2.03
N GLY A 253 -15.05 23.77 -2.75
CA GLY A 253 -14.99 24.39 -4.08
C GLY A 253 -14.42 25.80 -4.13
N HIS A 254 -14.07 26.39 -2.98
CA HIS A 254 -13.41 27.70 -2.87
C HIS A 254 -12.58 27.78 -1.58
N ASN A 255 -11.69 28.77 -1.47
CA ASN A 255 -10.90 29.02 -0.26
C ASN A 255 -11.47 30.22 0.53
N SER A 256 -10.97 30.48 1.74
CA SER A 256 -11.45 31.59 2.57
C SER A 256 -11.27 32.97 1.94
N HIS A 257 -10.29 33.14 1.05
CA HIS A 257 -10.01 34.41 0.38
C HIS A 257 -11.00 34.73 -0.74
N SER A 258 -11.54 33.70 -1.40
CA SER A 258 -12.57 33.83 -2.44
C SER A 258 -13.98 33.53 -1.92
N CYS A 259 -14.17 33.57 -0.60
CA CYS A 259 -15.42 33.22 0.05
C CYS A 259 -16.36 34.42 0.08
N THR A 260 -17.51 34.32 -0.57
CA THR A 260 -18.57 35.34 -0.56
C THR A 260 -19.45 35.29 0.69
N TYR A 261 -19.26 34.28 1.56
CA TYR A 261 -19.95 34.20 2.84
C TYR A 261 -19.44 35.28 3.79
N SER A 262 -20.30 36.24 4.14
CA SER A 262 -19.94 37.33 5.04
C SER A 262 -19.75 36.81 6.47
N ARG A 263 -18.64 37.19 7.12
CA ARG A 263 -18.40 36.88 8.54
C ARG A 263 -19.48 37.43 9.48
N SER A 264 -20.33 38.35 9.00
CA SER A 264 -21.42 38.99 9.73
C SER A 264 -22.71 38.15 9.81
N SER A 265 -22.78 36.98 9.17
CA SER A 265 -23.98 36.12 9.15
C SER A 265 -23.87 34.86 10.02
N ARG A 266 -22.97 34.84 11.00
CA ARG A 266 -22.86 33.75 11.99
C ARG A 266 -24.09 33.81 12.92
N PRO A 267 -24.94 32.77 12.99
CA PRO A 267 -25.93 32.69 14.05
C PRO A 267 -25.18 32.57 15.38
N LEU A 268 -25.42 33.52 16.28
CA LEU A 268 -25.01 33.41 17.69
C LEU A 268 -25.74 32.20 18.27
N THR A 269 -25.01 31.11 18.49
CA THR A 269 -25.41 30.11 19.48
C THR A 269 -24.28 29.92 20.48
N SER A 270 -24.73 30.04 21.71
CA SER A 270 -24.12 30.17 23.03
C SER A 270 -22.96 29.23 23.36
N THR A 271 -22.03 29.80 24.15
CA THR A 271 -21.26 29.21 25.27
C THR A 271 -21.80 27.86 25.79
N SER A 272 -20.97 26.88 26.16
CA SER A 272 -20.11 26.93 27.37
C SER A 272 -19.03 25.83 27.37
N GLY A 273 -17.91 26.09 28.05
CA GLY A 273 -16.91 25.07 28.40
C GLY A 273 -15.54 25.65 28.71
N VAL A 274 -15.44 26.41 29.80
CA VAL A 274 -14.17 26.84 30.42
C VAL A 274 -13.48 25.60 31.03
N GLY A 275 -12.16 25.52 30.86
CA GLY A 275 -11.29 24.54 31.52
C GLY A 275 -9.84 24.93 31.29
N GLU A 276 -9.24 25.49 32.33
CA GLU A 276 -7.98 26.22 32.39
C GLU A 276 -6.74 25.40 32.02
N GLY A 277 -5.75 26.09 31.45
CA GLY A 277 -4.40 25.56 31.31
C GLY A 277 -3.57 25.82 32.56
N SER A 278 -2.63 24.92 32.85
CA SER A 278 -1.42 25.22 33.61
C SER A 278 -0.33 24.28 33.15
N GLY A 279 0.72 24.85 32.56
CA GLY A 279 1.96 24.17 32.26
C GLY A 279 2.81 24.00 33.51
N SER A 280 3.69 23.01 33.49
CA SER A 280 4.82 22.90 34.41
C SER A 280 6.00 22.34 33.62
N HIS A 281 7.04 23.17 33.47
CA HIS A 281 8.40 22.72 33.22
C HIS A 281 8.91 21.96 34.46
N ASN A 282 9.56 20.81 34.28
CA ASN A 282 10.99 20.60 34.56
C ASN A 282 11.38 19.11 34.54
N ILE A 283 12.56 18.88 33.93
CA ILE A 283 13.45 17.70 33.93
C ILE A 283 12.96 16.47 33.16
#